data_AF-A0A352V5R5-F1
#
_entry.id   AF-A0A352V5R5-F1
#
_cell.length_a   1.000
_cell.length_b   1.000
_cell.length_c   1.000
_cell.angle_alpha   90.00
_cell.angle_beta   90.00
_cell.angle_gamma   90.00
#
_symmetry.space_group_name_H-M   'P 1'
#
loop_
_entity.id
_entity.type
_entity.pdbx_description
1 polymer ?
#
loop_
_entity_poly.entity_id
_entity_poly.type
_entity_poly.pdbx_seq_one_letter_code
_entity_poly.pdbx_strand_id
1 'polypeptide(L)'
;VIGPYELHDFFLYYFVRWGFTPEKIKCITNKTFSDIYSEDEISQWLTVFIKRFFTSQWKRDCVPAGPKVGSIDLSPRGSWRMSAEMSINDFLF
;
A
#
# COMPACT_ATOMS: atom_id res chain seq x y z
N VAL A 1 14.08 4.28 -5.86
CA VAL A 1 14.00 2.80 -5.86
C VAL A 1 12.73 2.38 -5.12
N ILE A 2 12.00 1.37 -5.59
CA ILE A 2 10.73 0.93 -4.98
C ILE A 2 10.99 0.27 -3.61
N GLY A 3 12.01 -0.58 -3.53
CA GLY A 3 12.27 -1.45 -2.38
C GLY A 3 11.91 -2.90 -2.67
N PRO A 4 12.02 -3.80 -1.68
CA PRO A 4 11.71 -5.22 -1.84
C PRO A 4 10.21 -5.45 -2.04
N TYR A 5 9.84 -6.18 -3.11
CA TYR A 5 8.44 -6.42 -3.46
C TYR A 5 7.67 -7.18 -2.38
N GLU A 6 8.34 -8.07 -1.64
CA GLU A 6 7.74 -8.83 -0.54
C GLU A 6 7.11 -7.93 0.53
N LEU A 7 7.81 -6.84 0.91
CA LEU A 7 7.27 -5.86 1.84
C LEU A 7 6.12 -5.06 1.21
N HIS A 8 6.26 -4.62 -0.05
CA HIS A 8 5.21 -3.84 -0.72
C HIS A 8 3.91 -4.63 -0.90
N ASP A 9 4.00 -5.91 -1.27
CA ASP A 9 2.83 -6.77 -1.43
C ASP A 9 2.17 -7.04 -0.08
N PHE A 10 2.96 -7.20 0.99
CA PHE A 10 2.46 -7.32 2.35
C PHE A 10 1.71 -6.06 2.78
N PHE A 11 2.32 -4.87 2.58
CA PHE A 11 1.69 -3.59 2.88
C PHE A 11 0.40 -3.40 2.09
N LEU A 12 0.44 -3.67 0.78
CA LEU A 12 -0.70 -3.54 -0.11
C LEU A 12 -1.87 -4.41 0.35
N TYR A 13 -1.60 -5.66 0.73
CA TYR A 13 -2.63 -6.58 1.18
C TYR A 13 -3.35 -6.07 2.42
N TYR A 14 -2.62 -5.73 3.48
CA TYR A 14 -3.23 -5.26 4.74
C TYR A 14 -3.82 -3.86 4.62
N PHE A 15 -3.24 -3.00 3.79
CA PHE A 15 -3.76 -1.67 3.54
C PHE A 15 -5.09 -1.72 2.79
N VAL A 16 -5.13 -2.40 1.64
CA VAL A 16 -6.32 -2.36 0.76
C VAL A 16 -7.43 -3.28 1.25
N ARG A 17 -7.10 -4.49 1.72
CA ARG A 17 -8.14 -5.45 2.12
C ARG A 17 -8.67 -5.22 3.53
N TRP A 18 -7.81 -4.78 4.45
CA TRP A 18 -8.17 -4.66 5.86
C TRP A 18 -8.27 -3.20 6.33
N GLY A 19 -7.82 -2.23 5.52
CA GLY A 19 -7.88 -0.82 5.89
C GLY A 19 -7.03 -0.49 7.12
N PHE A 20 -5.96 -1.25 7.38
CA PHE A 20 -5.15 -1.03 8.57
C PHE A 20 -4.35 0.26 8.50
N THR A 21 -4.17 0.90 9.66
CA THR A 21 -3.31 2.06 9.81
C THR A 21 -1.85 1.70 9.55
N PRO A 22 -1.02 2.65 9.07
CA PRO A 22 0.41 2.41 8.84
C PRO A 22 1.13 1.86 10.08
N GLU A 23 0.79 2.36 11.27
CA GLU A 23 1.37 1.90 12.53
C GLU A 23 1.09 0.42 12.79
N LYS A 24 -0.15 -0.02 12.56
CA LYS A 24 -0.53 -1.42 12.72
C LYS A 24 0.16 -2.31 11.69
N ILE A 25 0.25 -1.85 10.44
CA ILE A 25 0.97 -2.55 9.37
C ILE A 25 2.45 -2.69 9.76
N LYS A 26 3.10 -1.63 10.26
CA LYS A 26 4.49 -1.68 10.74
C LYS A 26 4.67 -2.74 11.83
N CYS A 27 3.80 -2.74 12.84
CA CYS A 27 3.88 -3.70 13.94
C CYS A 27 3.76 -5.16 13.47
N ILE A 28 2.79 -5.46 12.61
CA ILE A 28 2.59 -6.81 12.06
C ILE A 28 3.78 -7.23 11.19
N THR A 29 4.29 -6.29 10.37
CA THR A 29 5.42 -6.56 9.48
C THR A 29 6.69 -6.84 10.28
N ASN A 30 7.00 -6.04 11.30
CA ASN A 30 8.15 -6.25 12.19
C ASN A 30 8.12 -7.63 12.84
N LYS A 31 6.94 -8.12 13.23
CA LYS A 31 6.80 -9.47 13.80
C LYS A 31 6.94 -10.59 12.77
N THR A 32 6.53 -10.34 11.53
CA THR A 32 6.54 -11.35 10.45
C THR A 32 7.93 -11.47 9.81
N PHE A 33 8.67 -10.38 9.73
CA PHE A 33 9.94 -10.28 9.01
C PHE A 33 11.13 -9.95 9.93
N SER A 34 11.02 -10.20 11.23
CA SER A 34 12.06 -9.89 12.23
C SER A 34 13.44 -10.46 11.88
N ASP A 35 13.47 -11.57 11.17
CA ASP A 35 14.69 -12.32 10.88
C ASP A 35 15.35 -11.88 9.56
N ILE A 36 14.63 -11.11 8.74
CA ILE A 36 15.02 -10.76 7.36
C ILE A 36 15.28 -9.26 7.22
N TYR A 37 14.46 -8.42 7.86
CA TYR A 37 14.53 -6.97 7.73
C TYR A 37 14.62 -6.30 9.10
N SER A 38 15.42 -5.23 9.16
CA SER A 38 15.47 -4.38 10.34
C SER A 38 14.22 -3.50 10.45
N GLU A 39 13.90 -3.07 11.67
CA GLU A 39 12.75 -2.19 11.90
C GLU A 39 12.85 -0.85 11.13
N ASP A 40 14.07 -0.32 11.00
CA ASP A 40 14.33 0.93 10.28
C ASP A 40 14.07 0.77 8.78
N GLU A 41 14.48 -0.35 8.18
CA GLU A 41 14.20 -0.66 6.78
C GLU A 41 12.69 -0.79 6.53
N ILE A 42 11.97 -1.50 7.40
CA ILE A 42 10.52 -1.65 7.30
C ILE A 42 9.84 -0.28 7.36
N SER A 43 10.26 0.58 8.30
CA SER A 43 9.74 1.94 8.45
C SER A 43 9.97 2.81 7.20
N GLN A 44 11.19 2.73 6.65
CA GLN A 44 11.56 3.44 5.44
C GLN A 44 10.71 2.99 4.25
N TRP A 45 10.57 1.68 4.04
CA TRP A 45 9.83 1.15 2.89
C TRP A 45 8.32 1.36 3.03
N LEU A 46 7.77 1.27 4.24
CA LEU A 46 6.38 1.60 4.50
C LEU A 46 6.08 3.08 4.17
N THR A 47 6.99 3.97 4.54
CA THR A 47 6.88 5.40 4.20
C THR A 47 6.90 5.62 2.69
N VAL A 48 7.78 4.92 1.97
CA VAL A 48 7.86 4.95 0.50
C VAL A 48 6.58 4.39 -0.13
N PHE A 49 6.06 3.28 0.41
CA PHE A 49 4.81 2.66 -0.04
C PHE A 49 3.66 3.65 0.06
N ILE A 50 3.38 4.20 1.24
CA ILE A 50 2.28 5.15 1.45
C ILE A 50 2.44 6.35 0.53
N LYS A 51 3.63 6.98 0.51
CA LYS A 51 3.86 8.15 -0.36
C LYS A 51 3.54 7.88 -1.82
N ARG A 52 4.01 6.76 -2.34
CA ARG A 52 3.82 6.41 -3.76
C ARG A 52 2.43 5.91 -4.06
N PHE A 53 1.82 5.21 -3.12
CA PHE A 53 0.47 4.69 -3.26
C PHE A 53 -0.52 5.83 -3.42
N PHE A 54 -0.44 6.89 -2.61
CA PHE A 54 -1.31 8.06 -2.77
C PHE A 54 -0.99 8.88 -4.02
N THR A 55 0.28 9.28 -4.21
CA THR A 55 0.69 10.13 -5.34
C THR A 55 0.52 9.50 -6.72
N SER A 56 0.48 8.17 -6.81
CA SER A 56 0.31 7.45 -8.08
C SER A 56 -1.15 7.06 -8.36
N GLN A 57 -2.12 7.54 -7.57
CA GLN A 57 -3.52 7.17 -7.74
C GLN A 57 -4.09 7.57 -9.11
N TRP A 58 -3.72 8.74 -9.64
CA TRP A 58 -4.14 9.18 -10.98
C TRP A 58 -3.81 8.19 -12.10
N LYS A 59 -2.74 7.40 -11.94
CA LYS A 59 -2.37 6.36 -12.92
C LYS A 59 -3.37 5.22 -12.94
N ARG A 60 -4.11 5.01 -11.85
CA ARG A 60 -5.08 3.93 -11.68
C ARG A 60 -6.47 4.28 -12.22
N ASP A 61 -6.81 5.57 -12.28
CA ASP A 61 -8.13 6.02 -12.74
C ASP A 61 -8.42 5.67 -14.21
N CYS A 62 -7.37 5.67 -15.05
CA CYS A 62 -7.47 5.38 -16.48
C CYS A 62 -6.92 4.00 -16.87
N VAL A 63 -6.89 3.03 -15.95
CA VAL A 63 -6.38 1.67 -16.25
C VAL A 63 -7.32 0.94 -17.23
N PRO A 64 -6.76 0.23 -18.24
CA PRO A 64 -7.57 -0.57 -19.16
C PRO A 64 -8.34 -1.66 -18.42
N ALA A 65 -9.42 -2.15 -19.04
CA ALA A 65 -10.18 -3.24 -18.46
C ALA A 65 -9.32 -4.51 -18.34
N GLY A 66 -9.39 -5.17 -17.18
CA GLY A 66 -8.73 -6.44 -16.91
C GLY A 66 -9.52 -7.25 -15.90
N PRO A 67 -9.49 -8.59 -15.98
CA PRO A 67 -10.19 -9.43 -15.01
C PRO A 67 -9.54 -9.31 -13.63
N LYS A 68 -10.35 -9.26 -12.58
CA LYS A 68 -9.88 -9.35 -11.20
C LYS A 68 -9.27 -10.73 -10.97
N VAL A 69 -8.03 -10.77 -10.50
CA VAL A 69 -7.34 -11.99 -10.07
C VAL A 69 -7.01 -11.89 -8.59
N GLY A 70 -7.35 -12.92 -7.82
CA GLY A 70 -7.15 -12.94 -6.37
C GLY A 70 -8.23 -12.18 -5.59
N SER A 71 -7.89 -11.82 -4.35
CA SER A 71 -8.88 -11.22 -3.44
C SER A 71 -9.03 -9.71 -3.58
N ILE A 72 -7.98 -9.03 -4.06
CA ILE A 72 -7.88 -7.56 -4.10
C ILE A 72 -7.62 -7.14 -5.54
N ASP A 73 -8.19 -6.00 -5.94
CA ASP A 73 -7.86 -5.31 -7.18
C ASP A 73 -7.75 -3.81 -6.93
N LEU A 74 -7.01 -3.13 -7.80
CA LEU A 74 -6.79 -1.69 -7.75
C LEU A 74 -7.59 -0.93 -8.82
N SER A 75 -8.63 -1.56 -9.36
CA SER A 75 -9.45 -0.93 -10.39
C SER A 75 -10.35 0.14 -9.77
N PRO A 76 -10.37 1.36 -10.31
CA PRO A 76 -11.29 2.42 -9.88
C PRO A 76 -12.76 2.03 -10.06
N ARG A 77 -13.01 1.06 -10.94
CA ARG A 77 -14.35 0.53 -11.24
C ARG A 77 -14.76 -0.61 -10.30
N GLY A 78 -13.79 -1.19 -9.60
CA GLY A 78 -13.93 -2.40 -8.78
C GLY A 78 -13.74 -2.11 -7.30
N SER A 79 -12.70 -2.73 -6.72
CA SER A 79 -12.51 -2.78 -5.27
C SER A 79 -11.82 -1.55 -4.67
N TRP A 80 -11.15 -0.71 -5.46
CA TRP A 80 -10.38 0.42 -4.93
C TRP A 80 -10.85 1.75 -5.52
N ARG A 81 -11.46 2.60 -4.68
CA ARG A 81 -11.94 3.94 -5.07
C ARG A 81 -11.31 4.99 -4.18
N MET A 82 -10.50 5.87 -4.76
CA MET A 82 -9.85 6.98 -4.07
C MET A 82 -9.71 8.15 -5.05
N SER A 83 -9.84 9.38 -4.56
CA SER A 83 -9.59 10.58 -5.37
C SER A 83 -8.11 10.66 -5.78
N ALA A 84 -7.85 11.07 -7.02
CA ALA A 84 -6.49 11.30 -7.52
C ALA A 84 -5.75 12.44 -6.83
N GLU A 85 -6.49 13.39 -6.24
CA GLU A 85 -5.94 14.60 -5.62
C GLU A 85 -5.71 14.45 -4.11
N MET A 86 -6.01 13.28 -3.54
CA MET A 86 -5.88 13.05 -2.10
C MET A 86 -4.42 13.21 -1.63
N SER A 87 -4.19 14.08 -0.64
CA SER A 87 -2.87 14.21 -0.03
C SER A 87 -2.68 13.18 1.09
N ILE A 88 -1.42 12.84 1.39
CA ILE A 88 -1.10 11.91 2.49
C ILE A 88 -1.47 12.53 3.84
N ASN A 89 -1.40 13.86 3.95
CA ASN A 89 -1.74 14.57 5.17
C ASN A 89 -3.22 14.35 5.49
N ASP A 90 -4.10 14.39 4.50
CA ASP A 90 -5.54 14.12 4.68
C ASP A 90 -5.85 12.69 5.17
N PHE A 91 -4.89 11.76 5.03
CA PHE A 91 -5.02 10.39 5.50
C PHE A 91 -4.47 10.19 6.93
N LEU A 92 -3.54 11.05 7.37
CA LEU A 92 -2.94 10.98 8.70
C LEU A 92 -3.69 11.82 9.75
N PHE A 93 -4.67 12.63 9.33
CA PHE A 93 -5.50 13.49 10.18
C PHE A 93 -6.98 13.13 10.12
#